data_AF-D9X0B6-F1
#
_entry.id   AF-D9X0B6-F1
#
_cell.length_a   1.000
_cell.length_b   1.000
_cell.length_c   1.000
_cell.angle_alpha   90.00
_cell.angle_beta   90.00
_cell.angle_gamma   90.00
#
_symmetry.space_group_name_H-M   'P 1'
#
loop_
_entity.id
_entity.type
_entity.pdbx_description
1 polymer ?
#
loop_
_entity_poly.entity_id
_entity_poly.type
_entity_poly.pdbx_seq_one_letter_code
_entity_poly.pdbx_strand_id
1 'polypeptide(L)'
;ACSVATGRTWAGHKVHRQGPVVYVAAEGQRGLNSRLQAWETAVNDGREVTDLIVTPKGLDPRSSKDMARLTRKIKRSGAVMVVFDTLHRCAPGMEENSNKELGEAFGALQRLKDETGVCVLVLHHTGYEGKHARGASSQEDDADDAYVIKFGGDPEDRSPTNPRILVRRKSKEGEAGEELRLKLTTVPAPGQDPFDGRAGALAYVTVEPPEESFLTTPRESKLNQLIRLMDEHELPPTAGRDRAKA
;
A
#
# COMPACT_ATOMS: atom_id res chain seq x y z
N ALA A 1 4.68 6.45 1.70
CA ALA A 1 5.92 7.26 1.65
C ALA A 1 5.63 8.69 1.19
N CYS A 2 5.26 8.95 -0.07
CA CYS A 2 5.08 10.31 -0.58
C CYS A 2 4.03 11.14 0.19
N SER A 3 2.89 10.55 0.54
CA SER A 3 1.89 11.19 1.41
C SER A 3 2.48 11.64 2.76
N VAL A 4 3.29 10.80 3.42
CA VAL A 4 3.94 11.15 4.69
C VAL A 4 4.96 12.27 4.53
N ALA A 5 5.73 12.27 3.43
CA ALA A 5 6.70 13.32 3.12
C ALA A 5 6.03 14.68 2.83
N THR A 6 4.88 14.67 2.16
CA THR A 6 4.21 15.88 1.66
C THR A 6 3.02 16.34 2.50
N GLY A 7 2.56 15.53 3.46
CA GLY A 7 1.35 15.78 4.23
C GLY A 7 0.03 15.53 3.48
N ARG A 8 0.09 15.05 2.22
CA ARG A 8 -1.12 14.74 1.43
C ARG A 8 -1.86 13.55 2.03
N THR A 9 -3.19 13.63 2.06
CA THR A 9 -4.07 12.53 2.47
C THR A 9 -3.77 11.26 1.66
N TRP A 10 -3.87 10.11 2.31
CA TRP A 10 -3.81 8.80 1.65
C TRP A 10 -5.04 7.99 2.00
N ALA A 11 -5.75 7.47 0.99
CA ALA A 11 -6.97 6.67 1.18
C ALA A 11 -8.04 7.33 2.09
N GLY A 12 -8.16 8.66 2.04
CA GLY A 12 -9.06 9.42 2.93
C GLY A 12 -8.49 9.71 4.33
N HIS A 13 -7.35 9.13 4.70
CA HIS A 13 -6.70 9.34 6.00
C HIS A 13 -5.70 10.51 5.95
N LYS A 14 -5.80 11.39 6.94
CA LYS A 14 -4.86 12.51 7.13
C LYS A 14 -3.53 11.99 7.66
N VAL A 15 -2.44 12.63 7.23
CA VAL A 15 -1.11 12.39 7.78
C VAL A 15 -0.95 13.19 9.08
N HIS A 16 -0.90 12.51 10.23
CA HIS A 16 -0.78 13.16 11.53
C HIS A 16 0.62 13.74 11.80
N ARG A 17 1.67 13.06 11.32
CA ARG A 17 3.06 13.50 11.45
C ARG A 17 3.72 13.49 10.08
N GLN A 18 3.77 14.65 9.46
CA GLN A 18 4.52 14.87 8.22
C GLN A 18 6.01 15.01 8.51
N GLY A 19 6.86 14.54 7.60
CA GLY A 19 8.30 14.80 7.63
C GLY A 19 9.08 13.88 6.69
N PRO A 20 10.41 13.99 6.67
CA PRO A 20 11.23 13.22 5.75
C PRO A 20 11.05 11.71 5.89
N VAL A 21 11.13 11.00 4.77
CA VAL A 21 10.99 9.55 4.70
C VAL A 21 12.25 8.95 4.12
N VAL A 22 12.89 8.02 4.83
CA VAL A 22 14.00 7.24 4.29
C VAL A 22 13.43 6.04 3.55
N TYR A 23 13.67 5.93 2.24
CA TYR A 23 13.20 4.79 1.44
C TYR A 23 14.39 3.92 1.03
N VAL A 24 14.52 2.74 1.62
CA VAL A 24 15.55 1.75 1.28
C VAL A 24 15.08 0.94 0.08
N ALA A 25 15.39 1.42 -1.12
CA ALA A 25 15.04 0.79 -2.38
C ALA A 25 16.09 -0.28 -2.73
N ALA A 26 16.03 -1.43 -2.05
CA ALA A 26 16.89 -2.57 -2.36
C ALA A 26 16.49 -3.28 -3.67
N GLU A 27 15.26 -3.06 -4.14
CA GLU A 27 14.75 -3.48 -5.44
C GLU A 27 14.13 -2.31 -6.23
N GLY A 28 13.88 -2.50 -7.53
CA GLY A 28 12.92 -1.68 -8.28
C GLY A 28 13.32 -0.22 -8.55
N GLN A 29 14.58 0.16 -8.32
CA GLN A 29 15.07 1.54 -8.44
C GLN A 29 14.79 2.19 -9.80
N ARG A 30 14.97 1.41 -10.88
CA ARG A 30 14.82 1.91 -12.27
C ARG A 30 13.44 2.51 -12.55
N GLY A 31 12.39 1.99 -11.90
CA GLY A 31 11.01 2.48 -12.07
C GLY A 31 10.55 3.46 -10.99
N LEU A 32 11.37 3.76 -9.98
CA LEU A 32 10.95 4.60 -8.85
C LEU A 32 10.67 6.04 -9.29
N ASN A 33 11.56 6.64 -10.10
CA ASN A 33 11.40 8.02 -10.58
C ASN A 33 10.12 8.20 -11.40
N SER A 34 9.83 7.28 -12.32
CA SER A 34 8.59 7.32 -13.12
C SER A 34 7.33 7.23 -12.24
N ARG A 35 7.35 6.42 -11.17
CA ARG A 35 6.24 6.32 -10.22
C ARG A 35 6.11 7.57 -9.34
N LEU A 36 7.22 8.18 -8.94
CA LEU A 36 7.22 9.45 -8.21
C LEU A 36 6.62 10.56 -9.05
N GLN A 37 7.10 10.71 -10.29
CA GLN A 37 6.58 11.72 -11.22
C GLN A 37 5.09 11.54 -11.50
N ALA A 38 4.62 10.29 -11.63
CA ALA A 38 3.20 9.99 -11.76
C ALA A 38 2.41 10.48 -10.55
N TRP A 39 2.89 10.17 -9.35
CA TRP A 39 2.24 10.53 -8.10
C TRP A 39 2.28 12.04 -7.85
N GLU A 40 3.40 12.71 -8.14
CA GLU A 40 3.56 14.16 -8.02
C GLU A 40 2.56 14.90 -8.91
N THR A 41 2.46 14.47 -10.17
CA THR A 41 1.50 15.03 -11.14
C THR A 41 0.07 14.85 -10.65
N ALA A 42 -0.28 13.65 -10.18
CA ALA A 42 -1.66 13.32 -9.83
C ALA A 42 -2.11 13.83 -8.45
N VAL A 43 -1.22 13.88 -7.47
CA VAL A 43 -1.57 14.05 -6.05
C VAL A 43 -0.89 15.26 -5.40
N ASN A 44 0.24 15.71 -5.96
CA ASN A 44 1.02 16.82 -5.39
C ASN A 44 1.02 18.09 -6.24
N ASP A 45 0.02 18.26 -7.11
CA ASP A 45 -0.11 19.41 -8.01
C ASP A 45 1.13 19.59 -8.91
N GLY A 46 1.77 18.50 -9.32
CA GLY A 46 2.99 18.50 -10.13
C GLY A 46 4.27 18.92 -9.38
N ARG A 47 4.21 19.13 -8.06
CA ARG A 47 5.38 19.52 -7.26
C ARG A 47 6.22 18.31 -6.88
N GLU A 48 7.54 18.44 -6.97
CA GLU A 48 8.51 17.39 -6.59
C GLU A 48 8.41 17.02 -5.10
N VAL A 49 8.56 15.74 -4.79
CA VAL A 49 8.69 15.24 -3.41
C VAL A 49 10.15 15.34 -2.97
N THR A 50 10.52 16.44 -2.34
CA THR A 50 11.90 16.70 -1.89
C THR A 50 12.28 15.94 -0.61
N ASP A 51 11.30 15.56 0.21
CA ASP A 51 11.49 14.93 1.52
C ASP A 51 11.51 13.39 1.47
N LEU A 52 11.72 12.81 0.29
CA LEU A 52 11.91 11.37 0.12
C LEU A 52 13.39 11.03 -0.10
N ILE A 53 14.04 10.51 0.94
CA ILE A 53 15.47 10.22 0.95
C ILE A 53 15.70 8.76 0.50
N VAL A 54 15.89 8.56 -0.80
CA VAL A 54 16.14 7.23 -1.37
C VAL A 54 17.53 6.71 -0.99
N THR A 55 17.60 5.46 -0.53
CA THR A 55 18.82 4.73 -0.23
C THR A 55 18.90 3.51 -1.17
N PRO A 56 19.75 3.55 -2.22
CA PRO A 56 19.77 2.53 -3.27
C PRO A 56 20.53 1.25 -2.89
N LYS A 57 20.87 1.07 -1.62
CA LYS A 57 21.54 -0.14 -1.14
C LYS A 57 20.71 -0.70 0.00
N GLY A 58 20.48 -2.01 -0.02
CA GLY A 58 19.89 -2.73 1.09
C GLY A 58 20.64 -2.44 2.38
N LEU A 59 19.90 -2.36 3.48
CA LEU A 59 20.43 -2.20 4.82
C LEU A 59 19.96 -3.41 5.62
N ASP A 60 20.86 -4.30 5.97
CA ASP A 60 20.50 -5.53 6.68
C ASP A 60 20.16 -5.18 8.14
N PRO A 61 18.93 -5.43 8.62
CA PRO A 61 18.58 -5.19 10.01
C PRO A 61 19.44 -5.95 11.02
N ARG A 62 20.02 -7.09 10.62
CA ARG A 62 20.93 -7.91 11.45
C ARG A 62 22.34 -7.32 11.53
N SER A 63 22.69 -6.38 10.63
CA SER A 63 23.98 -5.70 10.60
C SER A 63 23.98 -4.47 11.50
N SER A 64 24.67 -4.55 12.63
CA SER A 64 24.81 -3.43 13.58
C SER A 64 25.41 -2.17 12.93
N LYS A 65 26.32 -2.34 11.96
CA LYS A 65 26.92 -1.25 11.20
C LYS A 65 25.90 -0.54 10.30
N ASP A 66 25.04 -1.30 9.62
CA ASP A 66 24.02 -0.73 8.74
C ASP A 66 22.93 -0.03 9.55
N MET A 67 22.51 -0.63 10.66
CA MET A 67 21.56 0.00 11.59
C MET A 67 22.13 1.27 12.21
N ALA A 68 23.39 1.28 12.65
CA ALA A 68 24.04 2.51 13.14
C ALA A 68 24.16 3.61 12.06
N ARG A 69 24.33 3.23 10.79
CA ARG A 69 24.32 4.18 9.66
C ARG A 69 22.90 4.72 9.43
N LEU A 70 21.89 3.87 9.49
CA LEU A 70 20.48 4.22 9.33
C LEU A 70 20.00 5.14 10.45
N THR A 71 20.24 4.78 11.71
CA THR A 71 19.93 5.61 12.89
C THR A 71 20.52 7.01 12.73
N ARG A 72 21.80 7.13 12.37
CA ARG A 72 22.43 8.44 12.13
C ARG A 72 21.77 9.20 10.98
N LYS A 73 21.34 8.51 9.91
CA LYS A 73 20.64 9.14 8.78
C LYS A 73 19.29 9.68 9.20
N ILE A 74 18.52 8.90 9.95
CA ILE A 74 17.22 9.28 10.52
C ILE A 74 17.38 10.50 11.43
N LYS A 75 18.28 10.43 12.43
CA LYS A 75 18.50 11.53 13.37
C LYS A 75 18.93 12.84 12.68
N ARG A 76 19.79 12.77 11.67
CA ARG A 76 20.23 13.96 10.91
C ARG A 76 19.16 14.57 10.02
N SER A 77 18.33 13.72 9.42
CA SER A 77 17.26 14.19 8.50
C SER A 77 15.99 14.60 9.24
N GLY A 78 15.81 14.19 10.49
CA GLY A 78 14.54 14.32 11.19
C GLY A 78 13.46 13.42 10.58
N ALA A 79 13.86 12.34 9.88
CA ALA A 79 12.92 11.45 9.22
C ALA A 79 11.91 10.88 10.21
N VAL A 80 10.64 10.80 9.78
CA VAL A 80 9.52 10.31 10.60
C VAL A 80 9.13 8.88 10.24
N MET A 81 9.62 8.40 9.09
CA MET A 81 9.35 7.06 8.58
C MET A 81 10.58 6.50 7.86
N VAL A 82 10.77 5.18 7.97
CA VAL A 82 11.68 4.41 7.11
C VAL A 82 10.92 3.27 6.44
N VAL A 83 11.18 3.07 5.15
CA VAL A 83 10.62 1.98 4.34
C VAL A 83 11.74 1.04 3.92
N PHE A 84 11.58 -0.26 4.14
CA PHE A 84 12.45 -1.32 3.62
C PHE A 84 11.76 -2.03 2.45
N ASP A 85 12.28 -1.85 1.24
CA ASP A 85 11.71 -2.42 0.00
C ASP A 85 12.74 -3.25 -0.76
N THR A 86 12.79 -4.58 -0.60
CA THR A 86 12.02 -5.44 0.34
C THR A 86 12.93 -6.02 1.42
N LEU A 87 12.37 -6.65 2.46
CA LEU A 87 13.15 -7.31 3.52
C LEU A 87 14.13 -8.35 2.95
N HIS A 88 13.67 -9.19 2.02
CA HIS A 88 14.49 -10.20 1.34
C HIS A 88 15.75 -9.60 0.69
N ARG A 89 15.60 -8.44 0.04
CA ARG A 89 16.72 -7.75 -0.63
C ARG A 89 17.58 -6.93 0.33
N CYS A 90 17.04 -6.54 1.48
CA CYS A 90 17.79 -5.86 2.52
C CYS A 90 18.65 -6.81 3.36
N ALA A 91 18.23 -8.06 3.56
CA ALA A 91 18.89 -9.05 4.39
C ALA A 91 19.38 -10.27 3.57
N PRO A 92 20.41 -10.11 2.71
CA PRO A 92 20.92 -11.21 1.90
C PRO A 92 21.40 -12.38 2.79
N GLY A 93 21.02 -13.60 2.39
CA GLY A 93 21.39 -14.82 3.11
C GLY A 93 20.60 -15.05 4.40
N MET A 94 19.55 -14.27 4.68
CA MET A 94 18.64 -14.54 5.79
C MET A 94 17.76 -15.76 5.51
N GLU A 95 17.66 -16.67 6.47
CA GLU A 95 16.74 -17.81 6.40
C GLU A 95 15.33 -17.36 6.83
N GLU A 96 14.46 -17.07 5.86
CA GLU A 96 13.10 -16.56 6.11
C GLU A 96 12.17 -17.53 6.86
N ASN A 97 12.52 -18.81 6.94
CA ASN A 97 11.79 -19.80 7.74
C ASN A 97 12.30 -19.90 9.18
N SER A 98 13.44 -19.28 9.48
CA SER A 98 14.05 -19.30 10.81
C SER A 98 13.43 -18.22 11.68
N ASN A 99 12.59 -18.63 12.63
CA ASN A 99 12.05 -17.74 13.67
C ASN A 99 13.15 -16.98 14.40
N LYS A 100 14.34 -17.59 14.56
CA LYS A 100 15.48 -16.96 15.20
C LYS A 100 15.99 -15.77 14.39
N GLU A 101 16.29 -15.98 13.10
CA GLU A 101 16.84 -14.90 12.27
C GLU A 101 15.84 -13.77 12.01
N LEU A 102 14.56 -14.13 11.88
CA LEU A 102 13.48 -13.15 11.81
C LEU A 102 13.36 -12.35 13.11
N GLY A 103 13.37 -13.02 14.26
CA GLY A 103 13.34 -12.34 15.56
C GLY A 103 14.55 -11.42 15.77
N GLU A 104 15.74 -11.80 15.28
CA GLU A 104 16.92 -10.93 15.29
C GLU A 104 16.70 -9.67 14.43
N ALA A 105 16.16 -9.82 13.23
CA ALA A 105 15.87 -8.71 12.32
C ALA A 105 14.77 -7.78 12.87
N PHE A 106 13.61 -8.33 13.25
CA PHE A 106 12.49 -7.55 13.80
C PHE A 106 12.84 -6.92 15.15
N GLY A 107 13.60 -7.60 16.00
CA GLY A 107 14.14 -7.02 17.23
C GLY A 107 15.06 -5.82 16.96
N ALA A 108 15.85 -5.84 15.88
CA ALA A 108 16.66 -4.69 15.48
C ALA A 108 15.82 -3.52 14.95
N LEU A 109 14.74 -3.81 14.21
CA LEU A 109 13.79 -2.80 13.75
C LEU A 109 13.02 -2.17 14.92
N GLN A 110 12.63 -2.97 15.93
CA GLN A 110 11.99 -2.44 17.13
C GLN A 110 12.93 -1.53 17.91
N ARG A 111 14.20 -1.92 18.11
CA ARG A 111 15.21 -1.02 18.71
C ARG A 111 15.39 0.28 17.93
N LEU A 112 15.35 0.23 16.59
CA LEU A 112 15.40 1.43 15.77
C LEU A 112 14.21 2.36 16.04
N LYS A 113 12.99 1.81 16.11
CA LYS A 113 11.78 2.55 16.49
C LYS A 113 11.95 3.20 17.86
N ASP A 114 12.38 2.44 18.86
CA ASP A 114 12.53 2.92 20.23
C ASP A 114 13.59 4.05 20.33
N GLU A 115 14.70 3.94 19.60
CA GLU A 115 15.79 4.92 19.64
C GLU A 115 15.50 6.21 18.85
N THR A 116 14.60 6.16 17.84
CA THR A 116 14.42 7.27 16.88
C THR A 116 12.99 7.80 16.79
N GLY A 117 12.01 7.06 17.29
CA GLY A 117 10.59 7.41 17.21
C GLY A 117 10.02 7.43 15.80
N VAL A 118 10.65 6.72 14.85
CA VAL A 118 10.15 6.61 13.47
C VAL A 118 9.13 5.50 13.32
N CYS A 119 8.23 5.66 12.36
CA CYS A 119 7.48 4.53 11.81
C CYS A 119 8.41 3.67 10.93
N VAL A 120 8.39 2.35 11.12
CA VAL A 120 9.11 1.40 10.25
C VAL A 120 8.09 0.63 9.43
N LEU A 121 8.19 0.73 8.11
CA LEU A 121 7.40 -0.07 7.17
C LEU A 121 8.34 -1.04 6.44
N VAL A 122 7.97 -2.31 6.43
CA VAL A 122 8.74 -3.37 5.77
C VAL A 122 7.87 -3.99 4.69
N LEU A 123 8.37 -3.97 3.45
CA LEU A 123 7.74 -4.70 2.35
C LEU A 123 8.33 -6.10 2.32
N HIS A 124 7.46 -7.08 2.23
CA HIS A 124 7.86 -8.47 2.11
C HIS A 124 7.03 -9.18 1.03
N HIS A 125 7.65 -10.12 0.34
CA HIS A 125 6.95 -10.91 -0.68
C HIS A 125 6.00 -11.89 0.01
N THR A 126 4.87 -12.22 -0.62
CA THR A 126 3.99 -13.28 -0.13
C THR A 126 4.52 -14.65 -0.52
N GLY A 127 4.19 -15.67 0.28
CA GLY A 127 4.44 -17.07 -0.06
C GLY A 127 3.61 -17.53 -1.27
N TYR A 128 3.80 -18.80 -1.67
CA TYR A 128 3.15 -19.40 -2.85
C TYR A 128 1.60 -19.30 -2.80
N GLU A 129 0.99 -19.46 -1.62
CA GLU A 129 -0.46 -19.33 -1.47
C GLU A 129 -0.98 -17.89 -1.48
N GLY A 130 -0.11 -16.87 -1.44
CA GLY A 130 -0.50 -15.46 -1.47
C GLY A 130 -1.26 -14.95 -0.24
N LYS A 131 -1.45 -15.80 0.78
CA LYS A 131 -2.27 -15.50 1.97
C LYS A 131 -1.49 -14.82 3.10
N HIS A 132 -0.17 -14.94 3.14
CA HIS A 132 0.66 -14.41 4.21
C HIS A 132 2.04 -14.03 3.66
N ALA A 133 2.77 -13.24 4.44
CA ALA A 133 4.16 -12.94 4.14
C ALA A 133 4.98 -14.23 4.00
N ARG A 134 5.94 -14.26 3.07
CA ARG A 134 6.78 -15.44 2.82
C ARG A 134 7.65 -15.73 4.05
N GLY A 135 7.77 -17.01 4.39
CA GLY A 135 8.55 -17.43 5.55
C GLY A 135 7.67 -17.70 6.76
N ALA A 136 8.24 -17.58 7.96
CA ALA A 136 7.54 -17.90 9.20
C ALA A 136 6.42 -16.91 9.52
N SER A 137 5.28 -17.42 10.02
CA SER A 137 4.12 -16.61 10.41
C SER A 137 4.40 -15.63 11.56
N SER A 138 5.44 -15.90 12.35
CA SER A 138 5.91 -15.07 13.47
C SER A 138 6.22 -13.63 13.07
N GLN A 139 6.53 -13.37 11.79
CA GLN A 139 6.74 -12.02 11.29
C GLN A 139 5.51 -11.13 11.44
N GLU A 140 4.31 -11.69 11.25
CA GLU A 140 3.06 -10.96 11.47
C GLU A 140 2.87 -10.75 12.97
N ASP A 141 3.23 -11.70 13.82
CA ASP A 141 3.14 -11.59 15.29
C ASP A 141 4.05 -10.49 15.89
N ASP A 142 5.20 -10.22 15.27
CA ASP A 142 6.13 -9.16 15.69
C ASP A 142 5.76 -7.76 15.16
N ALA A 143 4.85 -7.65 14.19
CA ALA A 143 4.40 -6.37 13.65
C ALA A 143 3.24 -5.76 14.46
N ASP A 144 3.17 -4.43 14.60
CA ASP A 144 2.00 -3.76 15.19
C ASP A 144 0.79 -3.89 14.25
N ASP A 145 1.02 -3.70 12.94
CA ASP A 145 0.04 -3.87 11.88
C ASP A 145 0.65 -4.68 10.74
N ALA A 146 -0.14 -5.57 10.15
CA ALA A 146 0.26 -6.36 8.99
C ALA A 146 -0.80 -6.24 7.89
N TYR A 147 -0.34 -6.00 6.67
CA TYR A 147 -1.19 -5.88 5.49
C TYR A 147 -0.72 -6.84 4.40
N VAL A 148 -1.66 -7.38 3.63
CA VAL A 148 -1.38 -8.20 2.45
C VAL A 148 -2.07 -7.61 1.23
N ILE A 149 -1.39 -7.60 0.09
CA ILE A 149 -2.01 -7.28 -1.20
C ILE A 149 -2.34 -8.59 -1.89
N LYS A 150 -3.61 -8.80 -2.23
CA LYS A 150 -4.11 -9.94 -3.02
C LYS A 150 -4.71 -9.45 -4.34
N PHE A 151 -4.79 -10.33 -5.34
CA PHE A 151 -5.61 -10.07 -6.52
C PHE A 151 -7.09 -10.21 -6.14
N GLY A 152 -7.92 -9.29 -6.62
CA GLY A 152 -9.38 -9.35 -6.47
C GLY A 152 -10.08 -10.05 -7.63
N GLY A 153 -9.41 -10.19 -8.77
CA GLY A 153 -9.84 -10.99 -9.92
C GLY A 153 -9.02 -12.28 -10.05
N ASP A 154 -8.74 -12.68 -11.29
CA ASP A 154 -7.93 -13.87 -11.58
C ASP A 154 -6.50 -13.72 -11.00
N PRO A 155 -6.04 -14.61 -10.10
CA PRO A 155 -4.69 -14.57 -9.54
C PRO A 155 -3.56 -14.77 -10.55
N GLU A 156 -3.84 -15.21 -11.78
CA GLU A 156 -2.86 -15.33 -12.87
C GLU A 156 -2.83 -14.09 -13.77
N ASP A 157 -3.90 -13.29 -13.78
CA ASP A 157 -3.96 -12.06 -14.58
C ASP A 157 -3.01 -10.99 -14.00
N ARG A 158 -2.03 -10.56 -14.78
CA ARG A 158 -1.08 -9.51 -14.43
C ARG A 158 -1.45 -8.14 -15.01
N SER A 159 -2.57 -8.05 -15.73
CA SER A 159 -3.04 -6.83 -16.37
C SER A 159 -3.21 -5.66 -15.38
N PRO A 160 -3.08 -4.41 -15.83
CA PRO A 160 -3.44 -3.23 -15.04
C PRO A 160 -4.90 -3.25 -14.54
N THR A 161 -5.78 -3.91 -15.27
CA THR A 161 -7.22 -3.97 -15.00
C THR A 161 -7.62 -4.98 -13.93
N ASN A 162 -6.76 -5.97 -13.60
CA ASN A 162 -7.03 -6.87 -12.49
C ASN A 162 -7.03 -6.09 -11.16
N PRO A 163 -8.12 -6.05 -10.38
CA PRO A 163 -8.14 -5.31 -9.13
C PRO A 163 -7.13 -5.88 -8.13
N ARG A 164 -6.48 -5.01 -7.34
CA ARG A 164 -5.67 -5.43 -6.20
C ARG A 164 -6.41 -5.03 -4.93
N ILE A 165 -6.37 -5.85 -3.89
CA ILE A 165 -7.03 -5.58 -2.62
C ILE A 165 -5.97 -5.60 -1.53
N LEU A 166 -5.81 -4.48 -0.84
CA LEU A 166 -5.01 -4.38 0.38
C LEU A 166 -5.88 -4.77 1.57
N VAL A 167 -5.50 -5.81 2.28
CA VAL A 167 -6.25 -6.33 3.43
C VAL A 167 -5.42 -6.17 4.69
N ARG A 168 -5.98 -5.55 5.73
CA ARG A 168 -5.36 -5.53 7.06
C ARG A 168 -5.54 -6.90 7.72
N ARG A 169 -4.46 -7.65 7.85
CA ARG A 169 -4.44 -9.00 8.43
C ARG A 169 -4.30 -8.99 9.94
N LYS A 170 -3.54 -8.02 10.43
CA LYS A 170 -3.30 -7.81 11.85
C LYS A 170 -3.34 -6.32 12.16
N SER A 171 -3.86 -6.01 13.33
CA SER A 171 -3.73 -4.71 13.96
C SER A 171 -3.72 -4.92 15.46
N LYS A 172 -2.77 -4.28 16.14
CA LYS A 172 -2.63 -4.36 17.59
C LYS A 172 -3.69 -3.54 18.34
N GLU A 173 -4.08 -2.39 17.78
CA GLU A 173 -4.89 -1.37 18.44
C GLU A 173 -6.25 -1.14 17.73
N GLY A 174 -6.72 -2.12 16.94
CA GLY A 174 -7.94 -1.98 16.13
C GLY A 174 -8.33 -3.25 15.36
N GLU A 175 -9.43 -3.19 14.60
CA GLU A 175 -10.04 -4.36 13.94
C GLU A 175 -9.27 -4.88 12.72
N ALA A 176 -8.93 -6.17 12.65
CA ALA A 176 -8.45 -6.75 11.40
C ALA A 176 -9.61 -6.92 10.38
N GLY A 177 -9.29 -7.05 9.10
CA GLY A 177 -10.25 -7.36 8.03
C GLY A 177 -10.66 -6.18 7.16
N GLU A 178 -10.21 -4.96 7.46
CA GLU A 178 -10.40 -3.80 6.58
C GLU A 178 -9.76 -4.06 5.20
N GLU A 179 -10.54 -3.82 4.14
CA GLU A 179 -10.11 -4.02 2.76
C GLU A 179 -10.16 -2.70 1.97
N LEU A 180 -9.05 -2.37 1.31
CA LEU A 180 -8.97 -1.24 0.37
C LEU A 180 -8.75 -1.77 -1.04
N ARG A 181 -9.65 -1.41 -1.97
CA ARG A 181 -9.47 -1.71 -3.40
C ARG A 181 -8.44 -0.75 -3.99
N LEU A 182 -7.37 -1.31 -4.53
CA LEU A 182 -6.28 -0.62 -5.18
C LEU A 182 -6.43 -0.71 -6.69
N LYS A 183 -6.28 0.42 -7.35
CA LYS A 183 -6.28 0.57 -8.81
C LYS A 183 -4.96 1.15 -9.28
N LEU A 184 -4.43 0.59 -10.37
CA LEU A 184 -3.34 1.20 -11.11
C LEU A 184 -3.92 2.28 -12.02
N THR A 185 -3.63 3.54 -11.70
CA THR A 185 -4.11 4.72 -12.44
C THR A 185 -2.96 5.33 -13.23
N THR A 186 -3.23 5.71 -14.47
CA THR A 186 -2.25 6.33 -15.35
C THR A 186 -2.43 7.84 -15.44
N VAL A 187 -1.31 8.54 -15.62
CA VAL A 187 -1.27 9.96 -15.95
C VAL A 187 -0.38 10.19 -17.17
N PRO A 188 -0.66 11.21 -18.00
CA PRO A 188 0.24 11.61 -19.08
C PRO A 188 1.63 11.97 -18.52
N ALA A 189 2.69 11.64 -19.24
CA ALA A 189 4.01 12.16 -18.90
C ALA A 189 4.03 13.70 -19.00
N PRO A 190 4.72 14.41 -18.09
CA PRO A 190 4.80 15.87 -18.12
C PRO A 190 5.30 16.41 -19.47
N GLY A 191 4.63 17.42 -19.99
CA GLY A 191 4.97 18.05 -21.28
C GLY A 191 4.47 17.29 -22.51
N GLN A 192 3.68 16.23 -22.35
CA GLN A 192 3.00 15.54 -23.45
C GLN A 192 1.51 15.86 -23.50
N ASP A 193 0.98 16.04 -24.70
CA ASP A 193 -0.45 16.25 -24.94
C ASP A 193 -1.21 14.92 -24.65
N PRO A 194 -2.20 14.92 -23.74
CA PRO A 194 -3.01 13.73 -23.45
C PRO A 194 -3.81 13.20 -24.65
N PHE A 195 -3.96 13.98 -25.72
CA PHE A 195 -4.62 13.58 -26.96
C PHE A 195 -3.65 13.06 -28.04
N ASP A 196 -2.33 13.15 -27.82
CA ASP A 196 -1.34 12.52 -28.69
C ASP A 196 -1.26 11.01 -28.36
N GLY A 197 -1.74 10.17 -29.28
CA GLY A 197 -1.82 8.70 -29.12
C GLY A 197 -0.48 7.97 -28.96
N ARG A 198 0.64 8.71 -28.85
CA ARG A 198 1.98 8.21 -28.50
C ARG A 198 2.45 8.61 -27.09
N ALA A 199 1.62 9.26 -26.29
CA ALA A 199 1.98 9.71 -24.95
C ALA A 199 2.42 8.52 -24.07
N GLY A 200 3.62 8.63 -23.48
CA GLY A 200 4.05 7.70 -22.45
C GLY A 200 3.17 7.89 -21.22
N ALA A 201 2.46 6.85 -20.81
CA ALA A 201 1.65 6.88 -19.61
C ALA A 201 2.52 6.50 -18.40
N LEU A 202 2.58 7.37 -17.40
CA LEU A 202 3.15 7.04 -16.10
C LEU A 202 2.03 6.48 -15.21
N ALA A 203 2.37 5.60 -14.26
CA ALA A 203 1.36 4.95 -13.42
C ALA A 203 1.63 5.12 -11.93
N TYR A 204 0.57 5.29 -11.16
CA TYR A 204 0.56 5.33 -9.70
C TYR A 204 -0.64 4.54 -9.17
N VAL A 205 -0.64 4.24 -7.87
CA VAL A 205 -1.73 3.48 -7.24
C VAL A 205 -2.68 4.44 -6.52
N THR A 206 -3.98 4.26 -6.76
CA THR A 206 -5.07 4.92 -6.05
C THR A 206 -5.90 3.91 -5.27
N VAL A 207 -6.59 4.38 -4.23
CA VAL A 207 -7.65 3.61 -3.57
C VAL A 207 -8.96 3.97 -4.26
N GLU A 208 -9.67 2.97 -4.77
CA GLU A 208 -11.04 3.16 -5.24
C GLU A 208 -11.94 3.30 -4.02
N PRO A 209 -12.92 4.23 -4.03
CA PRO A 209 -13.93 4.25 -3.00
C PRO A 209 -14.62 2.88 -2.96
N PRO A 210 -15.07 2.41 -1.79
CA PRO A 210 -15.89 1.21 -1.73
C PRO A 210 -17.04 1.38 -2.71
N GLU A 211 -17.31 0.36 -3.51
CA GLU A 211 -18.51 0.36 -4.34
C GLU A 211 -19.69 0.62 -3.41
N GLU A 212 -20.41 1.73 -3.63
CA GLU A 212 -21.70 1.92 -3.02
C GLU A 212 -22.62 0.83 -3.57
N SER A 213 -22.59 -0.33 -2.92
CA SER A 213 -23.63 -1.33 -3.12
C SER A 213 -24.86 -0.75 -2.46
N PHE A 214 -25.74 -0.15 -3.26
CA PHE A 214 -27.09 0.18 -2.85
C PHE A 214 -27.83 -1.05 -2.27
N LEU A 215 -27.35 -2.25 -2.60
CA LEU A 215 -27.81 -3.52 -2.08
C LEU A 215 -27.01 -3.87 -0.80
N THR A 216 -27.53 -3.49 0.35
CA THR A 216 -26.84 -3.51 1.65
C THR A 216 -27.23 -4.67 2.56
N THR A 217 -28.22 -5.49 2.20
CA THR A 217 -28.83 -6.47 3.12
C THR A 217 -28.56 -7.92 2.70
N PRO A 218 -27.60 -8.64 3.32
CA PRO A 218 -27.22 -10.01 2.91
C PRO A 218 -28.35 -11.05 3.00
N ARG A 219 -29.41 -10.77 3.78
CA ARG A 219 -30.56 -11.66 4.00
C ARG A 219 -31.72 -11.45 3.03
N GLU A 220 -31.63 -10.45 2.17
CA GLU A 220 -32.70 -10.06 1.25
C GLU A 220 -32.29 -10.36 -0.19
N SER A 221 -33.20 -10.85 -1.03
CA SER A 221 -32.87 -11.10 -2.43
C SER A 221 -32.48 -9.80 -3.14
N LYS A 222 -31.58 -9.87 -4.13
CA LYS A 222 -31.18 -8.69 -4.92
C LYS A 222 -32.39 -7.97 -5.53
N LEU A 223 -33.44 -8.73 -5.88
CA LEU A 223 -34.71 -8.22 -6.38
C LEU A 223 -35.43 -7.34 -5.35
N ASN A 224 -35.60 -7.83 -4.12
CA ASN A 224 -36.31 -7.09 -3.08
C ASN A 224 -35.55 -5.83 -2.64
N GLN A 225 -34.22 -5.91 -2.59
CA GLN A 225 -33.37 -4.75 -2.35
C GLN A 225 -33.51 -3.68 -3.44
N LEU A 226 -33.60 -4.10 -4.72
CA LEU A 226 -33.84 -3.19 -5.84
C LEU A 226 -35.23 -2.55 -5.75
N ILE A 227 -36.27 -3.32 -5.44
CA ILE A 227 -37.64 -2.81 -5.26
C ILE A 227 -37.67 -1.76 -4.14
N ARG A 228 -37.01 -2.03 -3.00
CA ARG A 228 -36.93 -1.09 -1.88
C ARG A 228 -36.29 0.24 -2.27
N LEU A 229 -35.16 0.20 -3.00
CA LEU A 229 -34.51 1.42 -3.51
C LEU A 229 -35.42 2.19 -4.48
N MET A 230 -36.15 1.47 -5.34
CA MET A 230 -37.10 2.11 -6.25
C MET A 230 -38.25 2.79 -5.50
N ASP A 231 -38.70 2.22 -4.38
CA ASP A 231 -39.72 2.83 -3.51
C ASP A 231 -39.16 4.02 -2.72
N GLU A 232 -37.95 3.92 -2.15
CA GLU A 232 -37.25 5.00 -1.45
C GLU A 232 -37.03 6.25 -2.33
N HIS A 233 -36.86 6.04 -3.64
CA HIS A 233 -36.69 7.10 -4.63
C HIS A 233 -37.96 7.44 -5.43
N GLU A 234 -39.13 6.98 -4.97
CA GLU A 234 -40.45 7.28 -5.56
C GLU A 234 -40.55 6.97 -7.07
N LEU A 235 -39.80 5.97 -7.55
CA LEU A 235 -39.82 5.59 -8.96
C LEU A 235 -41.14 4.90 -9.32
N PRO A 236 -41.76 5.24 -10.47
CA PRO A 236 -43.06 4.70 -10.85
C PRO A 236 -42.99 3.18 -11.05
N PRO A 237 -44.09 2.43 -10.84
CA PRO A 237 -44.12 0.98 -11.02
C PRO A 237 -43.68 0.50 -12.41
N THR A 238 -43.86 1.34 -13.43
CA THR A 238 -43.44 1.12 -14.82
C THR A 238 -41.93 1.18 -15.03
N ALA A 239 -41.13 1.54 -14.02
CA ALA A 239 -39.67 1.61 -14.07
C ALA A 239 -38.99 0.22 -14.05
N GLY A 240 -39.64 -0.81 -14.61
CA GLY A 240 -39.05 -2.14 -14.81
C GLY A 240 -39.31 -3.17 -13.70
N ARG A 241 -40.16 -2.87 -12.70
CA ARG A 241 -40.53 -3.80 -11.62
C ARG A 241 -41.06 -5.13 -12.16
N ASP A 242 -41.82 -5.07 -13.26
CA ASP A 242 -42.48 -6.23 -13.87
C ASP A 242 -41.53 -7.16 -14.65
N ARG A 243 -40.33 -6.67 -15.01
CA ARG A 243 -39.30 -7.47 -15.72
C ARG A 243 -38.39 -8.23 -14.78
N ALA A 244 -38.41 -7.88 -13.51
CA ALA A 244 -37.60 -8.50 -12.48
C ALA A 244 -38.43 -9.61 -11.81
N LYS A 245 -38.68 -10.71 -12.52
CA LYS A 245 -39.33 -11.91 -11.96
C LYS A 245 -38.27 -12.89 -11.44
N ALA A 246 -38.61 -13.52 -10.32
CA ALA A 246 -37.82 -14.35 -9.41
C ALA A 246 -36.81 -15.31 -10.05
#